data_AF-A0A7S1CQS6-F1
#
_entry.id   AF-A0A7S1CQS6-F1
#
_cell.length_a   1.000
_cell.length_b   1.000
_cell.length_c   1.000
_cell.angle_alpha   90.00
_cell.angle_beta   90.00
_cell.angle_gamma   90.00
#
_symmetry.space_group_name_H-M   'P 1'
#
loop_
_entity.id
_entity.type
_entity.pdbx_description
1 polymer ?
#
loop_
_entity_poly.entity_id
_entity_poly.type
_entity_poly.pdbx_seq_one_letter_code
_entity_poly.pdbx_strand_id
1 'polypeptide(L)'
;MAAAAPRFELIYFDGPGNGQMPRYMLALAGFEFTDTRNDGAAHAAMKAEGKFPMGKVPVLIDSEKGVTIGDSWAIVRYVAQEAGLYPDDRVEAALAEMIVSTCHDIKSS
;
A
#
# COMPACT_ATOMS: atom_id res chain seq x y z
N MET A 1 -0.98 -1.30 -29.51
CA MET A 1 -0.60 -2.36 -28.56
C MET A 1 -1.37 -2.10 -27.28
N ALA A 2 -2.05 -3.09 -26.71
CA ALA A 2 -2.69 -2.93 -25.41
C ALA A 2 -1.59 -2.62 -24.39
N ALA A 3 -1.69 -1.52 -23.65
CA ALA A 3 -0.80 -1.27 -22.53
C ALA A 3 -0.97 -2.45 -21.55
N ALA A 4 0.15 -3.08 -21.16
CA ALA A 4 0.10 -4.11 -20.13
C ALA A 4 -0.44 -3.48 -18.84
N ALA A 5 -1.21 -4.24 -18.06
CA ALA A 5 -1.73 -3.74 -16.79
C ALA A 5 -0.55 -3.31 -15.87
N PRO A 6 -0.72 -2.25 -15.06
CA PRO A 6 0.31 -1.83 -14.11
C PRO A 6 0.70 -2.97 -13.17
N ARG A 7 1.98 -3.03 -12.79
CA ARG A 7 2.51 -4.03 -11.86
C ARG A 7 1.75 -4.03 -10.53
N PHE A 8 1.51 -2.84 -10.01
CA PHE A 8 0.87 -2.63 -8.72
C PHE A 8 -0.62 -2.32 -8.87
N GLU A 9 -1.43 -2.91 -8.01
CA GLU A 9 -2.83 -2.53 -7.80
C GLU A 9 -3.06 -2.22 -6.33
N LEU A 10 -3.58 -1.03 -6.04
CA LEU A 10 -3.97 -0.62 -4.70
C LEU A 10 -5.50 -0.65 -4.59
N ILE A 11 -6.00 -1.47 -3.68
CA ILE A 11 -7.43 -1.59 -3.38
C ILE A 11 -7.75 -0.81 -2.10
N TYR A 12 -8.59 0.22 -2.22
CA TYR A 12 -9.10 0.99 -1.07
C TYR A 12 -10.46 1.65 -1.37
N PHE A 13 -11.05 2.33 -0.38
CA PHE A 13 -12.27 3.12 -0.58
C PHE A 13 -11.99 4.41 -1.38
N ASP A 14 -13.06 5.00 -1.93
CA ASP A 14 -13.04 6.31 -2.59
C ASP A 14 -12.95 7.46 -1.58
N GLY A 15 -11.82 7.50 -0.87
CA GLY A 15 -11.49 8.52 0.09
C GLY A 15 -10.00 8.44 0.47
N PRO A 16 -9.45 9.46 1.14
CA PRO A 16 -8.04 9.49 1.51
C PRO A 16 -7.71 8.39 2.52
N GLY A 17 -8.28 8.46 3.74
CA GLY A 17 -8.18 7.44 4.77
C GLY A 17 -6.79 6.79 4.92
N ASN A 18 -6.77 5.48 5.13
CA ASN A 18 -5.55 4.67 5.18
C ASN A 18 -4.94 4.40 3.78
N GLY A 19 -5.67 4.65 2.70
CA GLY A 19 -5.16 4.47 1.33
C GLY A 19 -4.27 5.62 0.86
N GLN A 20 -4.33 6.78 1.50
CA GLN A 20 -3.63 7.98 1.04
C GLN A 20 -2.11 7.84 1.08
N MET A 21 -1.55 7.30 2.17
CA MET A 21 -0.10 7.13 2.31
C MET A 21 0.46 6.15 1.27
N PRO A 22 -0.15 4.96 1.04
CA PRO A 22 0.20 4.10 -0.09
C PRO A 22 0.15 4.80 -1.46
N ARG A 23 -0.90 5.57 -1.76
CA ARG A 23 -1.01 6.32 -3.04
C ARG A 23 0.14 7.30 -3.22
N TYR A 24 0.47 8.06 -2.18
CA TYR A 24 1.59 9.00 -2.22
C TYR A 24 2.93 8.29 -2.41
N MET A 25 3.14 7.17 -1.72
CA MET A 25 4.41 6.43 -1.83
C MET A 25 4.59 5.85 -3.24
N LEU A 26 3.55 5.25 -3.84
CA LEU A 26 3.60 4.74 -5.21
C LEU A 26 3.88 5.86 -6.22
N ALA A 27 3.19 7.00 -6.09
CA ALA A 27 3.41 8.15 -6.95
C ALA A 27 4.82 8.76 -6.79
N LEU A 28 5.30 8.91 -5.55
CA LEU A 28 6.65 9.43 -5.25
C LEU A 28 7.74 8.49 -5.80
N ALA A 29 7.53 7.18 -5.71
CA ALA A 29 8.42 6.17 -6.26
C ALA A 29 8.40 6.08 -7.80
N GLY A 30 7.49 6.80 -8.46
CA GLY A 30 7.34 6.78 -9.92
C GLY A 30 6.71 5.50 -10.46
N PHE A 31 6.03 4.71 -9.62
CA PHE A 31 5.33 3.51 -10.07
C PHE A 31 3.96 3.87 -10.64
N GLU A 32 3.71 3.45 -11.88
CA GLU A 32 2.33 3.36 -12.39
C GLU A 32 1.59 2.24 -11.64
N PHE A 33 0.37 2.51 -11.21
CA PHE A 33 -0.45 1.56 -10.46
C PHE A 33 -1.94 1.73 -10.78
N THR A 34 -2.69 0.65 -10.62
CA THR A 34 -4.15 0.67 -10.67
C THR A 34 -4.70 1.08 -9.30
N ASP A 35 -5.41 2.22 -9.20
CA ASP A 35 -6.11 2.67 -7.99
C ASP A 35 -7.55 2.13 -7.99
N THR A 36 -7.72 0.90 -7.52
CA THR A 36 -9.03 0.23 -7.46
C THR A 36 -9.82 0.77 -6.26
N ARG A 37 -10.79 1.64 -6.56
CA ARG A 37 -11.68 2.26 -5.58
C ARG A 37 -12.95 1.45 -5.41
N ASN A 38 -13.04 0.72 -4.32
CA ASN A 38 -14.20 -0.11 -4.00
C ASN A 38 -15.26 0.69 -3.25
N ASP A 39 -16.52 0.42 -3.59
CA ASP A 39 -17.65 0.75 -2.73
C ASP A 39 -17.84 -0.33 -1.63
N GLY A 40 -18.81 -0.12 -0.73
CA GLY A 40 -19.09 -1.05 0.36
C GLY A 40 -19.51 -2.45 -0.11
N ALA A 41 -20.19 -2.57 -1.26
CA ALA A 41 -20.67 -3.84 -1.79
C ALA A 41 -19.53 -4.65 -2.43
N ALA A 42 -18.71 -4.00 -3.26
CA ALA A 42 -17.49 -4.59 -3.82
C ALA A 42 -16.52 -5.02 -2.72
N HIS A 43 -16.36 -4.21 -1.68
CA HIS A 43 -15.56 -4.56 -0.51
C HIS A 43 -16.07 -5.84 0.18
N ALA A 44 -17.38 -5.94 0.42
CA ALA A 44 -17.97 -7.11 1.07
C ALA A 44 -17.78 -8.39 0.24
N ALA A 45 -17.98 -8.31 -1.08
CA ALA A 45 -17.76 -9.43 -1.99
C ALA A 45 -16.29 -9.90 -2.00
N MET A 46 -15.34 -8.97 -2.18
CA MET A 46 -13.91 -9.30 -2.16
C MET A 46 -13.44 -9.85 -0.81
N LYS A 47 -14.00 -9.35 0.29
CA LYS A 47 -13.73 -9.87 1.63
C LYS A 47 -14.23 -11.30 1.79
N ALA A 48 -15.43 -11.62 1.30
CA ALA A 48 -15.98 -12.98 1.33
C ALA A 48 -15.15 -13.97 0.48
N GLU A 49 -14.56 -13.50 -0.62
CA GLU A 49 -13.63 -14.27 -1.46
C GLU A 49 -12.23 -14.46 -0.83
N GLY A 50 -11.97 -13.88 0.34
CA GLY A 50 -10.68 -14.02 1.03
C GLY A 50 -9.54 -13.20 0.40
N LYS A 51 -9.85 -12.19 -0.43
CA LYS A 51 -8.83 -11.37 -1.12
C LYS A 51 -8.01 -10.47 -0.20
N PHE A 52 -8.44 -10.27 1.04
CA PHE A 52 -7.78 -9.36 1.99
C PHE A 52 -7.03 -10.17 3.05
N PRO A 53 -5.68 -10.16 3.07
CA PRO A 53 -4.89 -10.96 4.01
C PRO A 53 -5.25 -10.72 5.48
N MET A 54 -5.64 -9.49 5.82
CA MET A 54 -6.06 -9.10 7.16
C MET A 54 -7.57 -8.84 7.27
N GLY A 55 -8.37 -9.24 6.28
CA GLY A 55 -9.81 -8.97 6.24
C GLY A 55 -10.21 -7.49 6.18
N LYS A 56 -9.24 -6.59 5.92
CA LYS A 56 -9.37 -5.13 5.85
C LYS A 56 -8.61 -4.57 4.65
N VAL A 57 -8.97 -3.36 4.23
CA VAL A 57 -8.25 -2.54 3.24
C VAL A 57 -7.53 -1.38 3.97
N PRO A 58 -6.43 -0.81 3.43
CA PRO A 58 -5.88 -1.00 2.09
C PRO A 58 -5.17 -2.34 1.88
N VAL A 59 -5.13 -2.75 0.62
CA VAL A 59 -4.38 -3.92 0.14
C VAL A 59 -3.64 -3.53 -1.14
N LEU A 60 -2.35 -3.88 -1.21
CA LEU A 60 -1.54 -3.79 -2.42
C LEU A 60 -1.36 -5.18 -3.01
N ILE A 61 -1.57 -5.31 -4.32
CA ILE A 61 -1.21 -6.50 -5.10
C ILE A 61 0.03 -6.16 -5.92
N ASP A 62 1.08 -6.98 -5.79
CA ASP A 62 2.23 -6.95 -6.68
C ASP A 62 2.17 -8.17 -7.60
N SER A 63 1.82 -7.93 -8.87
CA SER A 63 1.68 -8.98 -9.88
C SER A 63 3.03 -9.56 -10.34
N GLU A 64 4.13 -8.84 -10.20
CA GLU A 64 5.47 -9.33 -10.57
C GLU A 64 5.97 -10.35 -9.54
N LYS A 65 5.69 -10.10 -8.25
CA LYS A 65 6.10 -10.99 -7.15
C LYS A 65 5.02 -11.99 -6.72
N GLY A 66 3.79 -11.85 -7.21
CA GLY A 66 2.66 -12.71 -6.86
C GLY A 66 2.26 -12.61 -5.39
N VAL A 67 2.39 -11.42 -4.78
CA VAL A 67 2.10 -11.20 -3.36
C VAL A 67 0.98 -10.19 -3.16
N THR A 68 0.25 -10.38 -2.06
CA THR A 68 -0.81 -9.47 -1.60
C THR A 68 -0.46 -8.97 -0.20
N ILE A 69 -0.31 -7.66 -0.06
CA ILE A 69 0.16 -7.01 1.17
C ILE A 69 -0.97 -6.18 1.75
N GLY A 70 -1.34 -6.44 3.00
CA GLY A 70 -2.28 -5.62 3.76
C GLY A 70 -1.55 -4.63 4.66
N ASP A 71 -2.33 -3.69 5.21
CA ASP A 71 -1.88 -2.62 6.11
C ASP A 71 -1.15 -1.45 5.42
N SER A 72 -1.60 -0.23 5.69
CA SER A 72 -1.14 0.97 4.97
C SER A 72 0.35 1.22 5.13
N TRP A 73 0.89 1.02 6.33
CA TRP A 73 2.29 1.34 6.61
C TRP A 73 3.25 0.23 6.16
N ALA A 74 2.81 -1.03 6.23
CA ALA A 74 3.53 -2.14 5.62
C ALA A 74 3.65 -1.96 4.09
N ILE A 75 2.57 -1.52 3.43
CA ILE A 75 2.57 -1.19 2.00
C ILE A 75 3.57 -0.06 1.69
N VAL A 76 3.54 1.04 2.46
CA VAL A 76 4.46 2.18 2.26
C VAL A 76 5.91 1.75 2.37
N ARG A 77 6.26 0.99 3.42
CA ARG A 77 7.62 0.48 3.61
C ARG A 77 8.05 -0.43 2.46
N TYR A 78 7.18 -1.34 2.05
CA TYR A 78 7.44 -2.24 0.94
C TYR A 78 7.71 -1.49 -0.37
N VAL A 79 6.87 -0.51 -0.72
CA VAL A 79 7.05 0.30 -1.92
C VAL A 79 8.35 1.12 -1.85
N ALA A 80 8.71 1.64 -0.68
CA ALA A 80 9.99 2.33 -0.49
C ALA A 80 11.19 1.40 -0.71
N GLN A 81 11.10 0.14 -0.29
CA GLN A 81 12.14 -0.85 -0.56
C GLN A 81 12.23 -1.20 -2.05
N GLU A 82 11.10 -1.41 -2.73
CA GLU A 82 11.08 -1.65 -4.18
C GLU A 82 11.64 -0.48 -4.99
N ALA A 83 11.48 0.74 -4.49
CA ALA A 83 11.96 1.97 -5.14
C ALA A 83 13.43 2.32 -4.78
N GLY A 84 14.09 1.56 -3.90
CA GLY A 84 15.42 1.93 -3.37
C GLY A 84 15.42 3.22 -2.53
N LEU A 85 14.28 3.60 -1.97
CA LEU A 85 14.09 4.78 -1.12
C LEU A 85 14.19 4.44 0.38
N TYR A 86 14.33 3.17 0.73
CA TYR A 86 14.49 2.71 2.10
C TYR A 86 15.99 2.53 2.43
N PRO A 87 16.50 3.04 3.57
CA PRO A 87 17.92 2.92 3.91
C PRO A 87 18.38 1.47 4.11
N ASP A 88 19.58 1.14 3.63
CA ASP A 88 20.24 -0.14 3.88
C ASP A 88 20.89 -0.21 5.27
N ASP A 89 21.38 0.93 5.78
CA ASP A 89 21.93 1.01 7.13
C ASP A 89 20.81 0.83 8.18
N ARG A 90 21.10 0.00 9.18
CA ARG A 90 20.11 -0.38 10.19
C ARG A 90 19.73 0.77 11.11
N VAL A 91 20.65 1.69 11.37
CA VAL A 91 20.39 2.86 12.22
C VAL A 91 19.56 3.88 11.43
N GLU A 92 19.94 4.17 10.19
CA GLU A 92 19.16 5.06 9.32
C GLU A 92 17.73 4.54 9.08
N ALA A 93 17.58 3.24 8.84
CA ALA A 93 16.28 2.59 8.72
C ALA A 93 15.45 2.74 10.00
N ALA A 94 16.05 2.57 11.17
CA ALA A 94 15.38 2.74 12.45
C ALA A 94 14.97 4.20 12.70
N LEU A 95 15.78 5.17 12.30
CA LEU A 95 15.45 6.60 12.39
C LEU A 95 14.29 6.98 11.46
N ALA A 96 14.25 6.43 10.24
CA ALA A 96 13.11 6.59 9.34
C ALA A 96 11.83 5.98 9.94
N GLU A 97 11.92 4.75 10.46
CA GLU A 97 10.80 4.06 11.09
C GLU A 97 10.30 4.78 12.35
N MET A 98 11.18 5.42 13.13
CA MET A 98 10.80 6.24 14.29
C MET A 98 9.84 7.37 13.90
N ILE A 99 10.10 8.04 12.78
CA ILE A 99 9.23 9.10 12.25
C ILE A 99 7.90 8.50 11.76
N VAL A 100 7.96 7.40 11.00
CA VAL A 100 6.77 6.69 10.51
C VAL A 100 5.87 6.22 11.66
N SER A 101 6.44 5.62 12.70
CA SER A 101 5.72 5.19 13.91
C SER A 101 5.07 6.37 14.61
N THR A 102 5.77 7.49 14.74
CA THR A 102 5.21 8.70 15.33
C THR A 102 4.03 9.24 14.52
N CYS A 103 4.12 9.23 13.18
CA CYS A 103 3.01 9.59 12.30
C CYS A 103 1.82 8.62 12.46
N HIS A 104 2.08 7.33 12.64
CA HIS A 104 1.04 6.33 12.90
C HIS A 104 0.31 6.64 14.20
N ASP A 105 1.05 6.88 15.28
CA ASP A 105 0.51 7.16 16.61
C ASP A 105 -0.37 8.41 16.59
N ILE A 106 0.10 9.50 15.96
CA ILE A 106 -0.68 10.75 15.79
C ILE A 106 -1.97 10.48 15.03
N LYS A 107 -1.95 9.63 13.99
CA LYS A 107 -3.14 9.29 13.19
C LYS A 107 -4.14 8.42 13.95
N SER A 108 -3.66 7.70 14.97
CA SER A 108 -4.46 6.77 15.77
C SER A 108 -4.99 7.38 17.07
N SER A 109 -4.51 8.59 17.42
CA SER A 109 -4.94 9.39 18.57
C SER A 109 -6.18 10.21 18.24
#